data_AF-A0A7V9SJ06-F1
#
_entry.id   AF-A0A7V9SJ06-F1
#
_cell.length_a   1.000
_cell.length_b   1.000
_cell.length_c   1.000
_cell.angle_alpha   90.00
_cell.angle_beta   90.00
_cell.angle_gamma   90.00
#
_symmetry.space_group_name_H-M   'P 1'
#
loop_
_entity.id
_entity.type
_entity.pdbx_description
1 polymer ?
#
loop_
_entity_poly.entity_id
_entity_poly.type
_entity_poly.pdbx_seq_one_letter_code
_entity_poly.pdbx_strand_id
1 'polypeptide(L)' 'MFSATLSVACGRDAPEPAAGEQRPAASGTPTADIRTLAKDDGQWVMAPKDYAATRFSGLTEITTDNVKNLPTV' A
#
# COMPACT_ATOMS: atom_id res chain seq x y z
N MET A 1 -27.01 -44.79 10.42
CA MET A 1 -26.76 -43.81 11.49
C MET A 1 -25.28 -43.44 11.46
N PHE A 2 -24.93 -42.29 10.90
CA PHE A 2 -23.60 -41.68 11.01
C PHE A 2 -23.81 -40.17 11.08
N SER A 3 -23.71 -39.61 12.29
CA SER A 3 -23.72 -38.17 12.51
C SER A 3 -22.32 -37.62 12.20
N ALA A 4 -22.24 -36.67 11.28
CA ALA A 4 -21.05 -35.87 11.05
C ALA A 4 -21.21 -34.54 11.81
N THR A 5 -20.52 -34.42 12.94
CA THR A 5 -20.42 -33.18 13.73
C THR A 5 -19.49 -32.19 13.04
N LEU A 6 -20.03 -31.03 12.68
CA LEU A 6 -19.32 -29.89 12.11
C LEU A 6 -18.65 -29.08 13.24
N SER A 7 -17.33 -29.17 13.40
CA SER A 7 -16.58 -28.27 14.29
C SER A 7 -16.13 -27.03 13.52
N VAL A 8 -16.88 -25.95 13.69
CA VAL A 8 -16.37 -24.59 13.50
C VAL A 8 -15.41 -24.30 14.65
N ALA A 9 -14.13 -24.19 14.35
CA ALA A 9 -13.14 -23.60 15.25
C ALA A 9 -12.20 -22.70 14.43
N CYS A 10 -12.55 -21.41 14.30
CA CYS A 10 -11.54 -20.38 14.05
C CYS A 10 -10.73 -20.20 15.34
N GLY A 11 -9.83 -21.14 15.61
CA GLY A 11 -8.76 -20.96 16.59
C GLY A 11 -7.68 -20.07 15.96
N ARG A 12 -7.71 -18.77 16.28
CA ARG A 12 -6.57 -17.89 16.02
C ARG A 12 -5.59 -18.13 17.15
N ASP A 13 -4.59 -18.99 16.94
CA ASP A 13 -3.40 -19.03 17.78
C ASP A 13 -2.76 -17.63 17.72
N ALA A 14 -2.87 -16.88 18.81
CA ALA A 14 -2.19 -15.59 18.93
C ALA A 14 -0.76 -15.89 19.40
N PRO A 15 0.27 -15.65 18.57
CA PRO A 15 1.63 -15.75 19.06
C PRO A 15 1.85 -14.69 20.14
N GLU A 16 2.27 -15.16 21.31
CA GLU A 16 2.73 -14.36 22.44
C GLU A 16 3.83 -13.38 21.98
N PRO A 17 3.84 -12.11 22.42
CA PRO A 17 4.86 -11.16 22.01
C PRO A 17 6.18 -11.52 22.70
N ALA A 18 7.05 -12.23 21.98
CA ALA A 18 8.44 -12.42 22.39
C ALA A 18 9.10 -11.04 22.59
N ALA A 19 9.65 -10.85 23.78
CA ALA A 19 10.37 -9.65 24.15
C ALA A 19 11.56 -9.40 23.21
N GLY A 20 11.61 -8.17 22.68
CA GLY A 20 12.85 -7.45 22.40
C GLY A 20 13.75 -7.98 21.28
N GLU A 21 13.35 -7.75 20.03
CA GLU A 21 14.33 -7.55 18.95
C GLU A 21 14.30 -6.07 18.55
N GLN A 22 15.25 -5.29 19.07
CA GLN A 22 15.42 -3.89 18.68
C GLN A 22 15.88 -3.84 17.22
N ARG A 23 14.91 -3.57 16.33
CA ARG A 23 15.17 -3.31 14.91
C ARG A 23 16.25 -2.22 14.81
N PRO A 24 17.34 -2.43 14.03
CA PRO A 24 18.36 -1.41 13.86
C PRO A 24 17.71 -0.10 13.43
N ALA A 25 18.06 0.99 14.12
CA ALA A 25 17.59 2.32 13.77
C ALA A 25 18.00 2.60 12.32
N ALA A 26 17.02 2.71 11.42
CA ALA A 26 17.27 3.06 10.05
C ALA A 26 18.00 4.41 10.03
N SER A 27 19.22 4.43 9.51
CA SER A 27 19.98 5.65 9.25
C SER A 27 19.06 6.60 8.48
N GLY A 28 18.81 7.77 9.07
CA GLY A 28 17.78 8.71 8.64
C GLY A 28 17.89 9.00 7.15
N THR A 29 16.98 8.43 6.36
CA THR A 29 16.68 8.92 5.03
C THR A 29 16.26 10.38 5.21
N PRO A 30 16.73 11.34 4.38
CA PRO A 30 16.18 12.69 4.43
C PRO A 30 14.66 12.55 4.37
N THR A 31 13.97 13.02 5.41
CA THR A 31 12.51 12.97 5.44
C THR A 31 12.05 13.93 4.36
N ALA A 32 11.81 13.38 3.18
CA ALA A 32 11.34 14.18 2.07
C ALA A 32 9.96 14.71 2.46
N ASP A 33 9.79 16.02 2.38
CA ASP A 33 8.53 16.65 2.72
C ASP A 33 7.43 16.09 1.81
N ILE A 34 6.50 15.35 2.41
CA ILE A 34 5.37 14.72 1.71
C ILE A 34 4.51 15.75 1.00
N ARG A 35 4.40 16.99 1.52
CA ARG A 35 3.67 18.07 0.83
C ARG A 35 4.37 18.48 -0.47
N THR A 36 5.70 18.40 -0.50
CA THR A 36 6.49 18.70 -1.69
C THR A 36 6.43 17.54 -2.68
N LEU A 37 6.61 16.29 -2.20
CA LEU A 37 6.51 15.09 -3.05
C LEU A 37 5.11 14.85 -3.61
N ALA A 38 4.04 15.21 -2.89
CA ALA A 38 2.67 15.08 -3.38
C ALA A 38 2.43 15.88 -4.66
N LYS A 39 3.19 16.97 -4.88
CA LYS A 39 3.12 17.82 -6.09
C LYS A 39 3.89 17.24 -7.29
N ASP A 40 4.78 16.28 -7.06
CA ASP A 40 5.48 15.60 -8.14
C ASP A 40 4.55 14.52 -8.72
N ASP A 41 4.07 14.71 -9.95
CA ASP A 41 3.14 13.81 -10.61
C ASP A 41 3.69 12.40 -10.85
N GLY A 42 5.03 12.24 -10.86
CA GLY A 42 5.70 10.95 -10.96
C GLY A 42 5.70 10.13 -9.66
N GLN A 43 5.20 10.68 -8.56
CA GLN A 43 5.22 10.04 -7.25
C GLN A 43 3.82 9.76 -6.70
N TRP A 44 3.64 8.59 -6.10
CA TRP A 44 2.42 8.23 -5.36
C TRP A 44 2.72 7.97 -3.89
N VAL A 45 2.89 9.06 -3.13
CA VAL A 45 3.37 9.00 -1.73
C VAL A 45 2.30 8.62 -0.71
N MET A 46 1.02 8.67 -1.07
CA MET A 46 -0.10 8.25 -0.21
C MET A 46 -1.36 7.89 -1.00
N ALA A 47 -2.27 7.15 -0.39
CA ALA A 47 -3.45 6.58 -1.06
C ALA A 47 -4.31 7.58 -1.87
N PRO A 48 -4.59 8.80 -1.38
CA PRO A 48 -5.39 9.76 -2.15
C PRO A 48 -4.53 10.72 -3.00
N LYS A 49 -3.23 10.44 -3.21
CA LYS A 49 -2.19 11.25 -3.88
C LYS A 49 -1.78 12.51 -3.12
N ASP A 50 -2.75 13.37 -2.80
CA ASP A 50 -2.55 14.66 -2.13
C ASP A 50 -3.52 14.86 -0.95
N TYR A 51 -3.27 15.88 -0.12
CA TYR A 51 -4.09 16.13 1.07
C TYR A 51 -5.49 16.66 0.72
N ALA A 52 -5.71 17.11 -0.52
CA ALA A 52 -7.03 17.48 -1.03
C ALA A 52 -7.82 16.25 -1.53
N ALA A 53 -7.18 15.08 -1.56
CA ALA A 53 -7.71 13.79 -1.97
C ALA A 53 -8.24 13.72 -3.41
N THR A 54 -7.57 14.42 -4.34
CA THR A 54 -8.02 14.54 -5.73
C THR A 54 -7.86 13.24 -6.53
N ARG A 55 -6.88 12.39 -6.20
CA ARG A 55 -6.45 11.23 -7.00
C ARG A 55 -6.10 11.59 -8.46
N PHE A 56 -5.68 12.82 -8.70
CA PHE A 56 -5.30 13.32 -10.02
C PHE A 56 -3.78 13.28 -10.22
N SER A 57 -3.32 12.99 -11.44
CA SER A 57 -1.92 13.12 -11.89
C SER A 57 -1.88 13.96 -13.16
N GLY A 58 -0.93 14.90 -13.22
CA GLY A 58 -0.65 15.73 -14.39
C GLY A 58 0.17 15.05 -15.50
N LEU A 59 0.53 13.77 -15.36
CA LEU A 59 1.25 13.04 -16.41
C LEU A 59 0.39 12.84 -17.66
N THR A 60 0.96 13.12 -18.82
CA THR A 60 0.26 13.02 -20.12
C THR A 60 0.92 12.06 -21.10
N GLU A 61 1.81 11.19 -20.63
CA GLU A 61 2.45 10.18 -21.48
C GLU A 61 1.44 9.12 -21.95
N ILE A 62 0.50 8.75 -21.08
CA ILE A 62 -0.66 7.93 -21.42
C ILE A 62 -1.83 8.87 -21.73
N THR A 63 -2.35 8.79 -22.94
CA THR A 63 -3.43 9.64 -23.46
C THR A 63 -4.61 8.80 -23.94
N THR A 64 -5.74 9.44 -24.26
CA THR A 64 -6.91 8.77 -24.85
C THR A 64 -6.60 8.05 -26.17
N ASP A 65 -5.56 8.49 -26.87
CA ASP A 65 -5.21 7.97 -28.19
C ASP A 65 -4.33 6.71 -28.10
N ASN A 66 -3.47 6.62 -27.07
CA ASN A 66 -2.49 5.56 -26.93
C ASN A 66 -2.82 4.53 -25.82
N VAL A 67 -3.81 4.79 -24.95
CA VAL A 67 -4.22 3.88 -23.87
C VAL A 67 -4.53 2.47 -24.38
N LYS A 68 -5.03 2.35 -25.61
CA LYS A 68 -5.32 1.08 -26.29
C LYS A 68 -4.09 0.20 -26.56
N ASN A 69 -2.88 0.77 -26.48
CA ASN A 69 -1.63 0.07 -26.77
C ASN A 69 -0.91 -0.41 -25.50
N LEU A 70 -1.51 -0.26 -24.31
CA LEU A 70 -0.89 -0.70 -23.06
C LEU A 70 -0.85 -2.24 -22.98
N PRO A 71 0.30 -2.86 -22.72
CA PRO A 71 0.38 -4.29 -22.49
C PRO A 71 -0.24 -4.65 -21.14
N THR A 72 -1.01 -5.74 -21.10
CA THR A 72 -1.42 -6.36 -19.84
C THR A 72 -0.27 -7.22 -19.29
N VAL A 73 -0.09 -7.18 -17.97
CA VAL A 73 0.88 -8.01 -17.25
C VAL A 73 0.31 -9.39 -16.92
#